data_AF-B8KPY1-F1
#
_entry.id   AF-B8KPY1-F1
#
_cell.length_a   1.000
_cell.length_b   1.000
_cell.length_c   1.000
_cell.angle_alpha   90.00
_cell.angle_beta   90.00
_cell.angle_gamma   90.00
#
_symmetry.space_group_name_H-M   'P 1'
#
loop_
_entity.id
_entity.type
_entity.pdbx_description
1 polymer ?
#
loop_
_entity_poly.entity_id
_entity_poly.type
_entity_poly.pdbx_seq_one_letter_code
_entity_poly.pdbx_strand_id
1 'polypeptide(L)'
;MNPTLGNVGSSVSKILLEGEQWLMERVLHYAKQQSYTPYTSTLICAWQLSVAGLSAALVETLEGAENPVIEFTANERYADNSIADFAVEEALKHRERGVNLGMFLGLFKYYRQAYLDLVEQQVEPHHDRAEARHIIHRCFDLFEIALVTRWNASPLDAVIDELSKANREITNEKNFYLTAYESLIDPAFLIDEELRLINLNGAAMSMLSGTLTASGELYYRARVASNLLKHGESAAQNDRASEVNALLGSLITDHLPALKD
;
A
#
# COMPACT_ATOMS: atom_id res chain seq x y z
N MET A 1 7.50 21.83 -14.57
CA MET A 1 8.46 21.04 -15.36
C MET A 1 9.85 21.33 -14.84
N ASN A 2 10.50 20.36 -14.19
CA ASN A 2 11.90 20.47 -13.79
C ASN A 2 12.75 19.78 -14.88
N PRO A 3 13.49 20.53 -15.72
CA PRO A 3 14.27 19.97 -16.82
C PRO A 3 15.44 19.06 -16.37
N THR A 4 15.68 18.92 -15.06
CA THR A 4 16.71 18.07 -14.46
C THR A 4 16.33 16.59 -14.42
N LEU A 5 15.06 16.25 -14.16
CA LEU A 5 14.60 14.86 -13.95
C LEU A 5 14.74 13.99 -15.21
N GLY A 6 14.42 14.53 -16.40
CA GLY A 6 14.54 13.80 -17.67
C GLY A 6 15.99 13.48 -18.08
N ASN A 7 16.98 14.22 -17.55
CA ASN A 7 18.40 13.97 -17.81
C ASN A 7 18.93 12.80 -16.97
N VAL A 8 18.45 12.68 -15.72
CA VAL A 8 18.89 11.63 -14.80
C VAL A 8 18.38 10.26 -15.24
N GLY A 9 17.12 10.14 -15.67
CA GLY A 9 16.57 8.89 -16.18
C GLY A 9 17.37 8.31 -17.35
N SER A 10 17.67 9.14 -18.36
CA SER A 10 18.51 8.76 -19.51
C SER A 10 19.94 8.37 -19.11
N SER A 11 20.52 9.05 -18.12
CA SER A 11 21.85 8.74 -17.57
C SER A 11 21.86 7.38 -16.86
N VAL A 12 20.84 7.10 -16.05
CA VAL A 12 20.66 5.81 -15.37
C VAL A 12 20.51 4.70 -16.40
N SER A 13 19.63 4.86 -17.40
CA SER A 13 19.43 3.87 -18.45
C SER A 13 20.75 3.47 -19.13
N LYS A 14 21.58 4.47 -19.47
CA LYS A 14 22.90 4.23 -20.07
C LYS A 14 23.82 3.43 -19.14
N ILE A 15 23.90 3.80 -17.87
CA ILE A 15 24.76 3.12 -16.88
C ILE A 15 24.34 1.66 -16.69
N LEU A 16 23.02 1.39 -16.68
CA LEU A 16 22.51 0.02 -16.55
C LEU A 16 22.91 -0.88 -17.72
N LEU A 17 22.76 -0.38 -18.95
CA LEU A 17 23.09 -1.12 -20.17
C LEU A 17 24.61 -1.34 -20.32
N GLU A 18 25.42 -0.31 -20.05
CA GLU A 18 26.88 -0.43 -20.12
C GLU A 18 27.45 -1.28 -18.96
N GLY A 19 26.71 -1.38 -17.84
CA GLY A 19 27.11 -2.07 -16.62
C GLY A 19 26.72 -3.55 -16.52
N GLU A 20 26.01 -4.13 -17.49
CA GLU A 20 25.41 -5.48 -17.36
C GLU A 20 26.43 -6.58 -17.05
N GLN A 21 27.61 -6.53 -17.67
CA GLN A 21 28.67 -7.51 -17.38
C GLN A 21 29.11 -7.42 -15.91
N TRP A 22 29.35 -6.19 -15.43
CA TRP A 22 29.74 -5.95 -14.05
C TRP A 22 28.63 -6.36 -13.07
N LEU A 23 27.37 -6.09 -13.41
CA LEU A 23 26.20 -6.48 -12.62
C LEU A 23 26.11 -8.00 -12.49
N MET A 24 26.27 -8.73 -13.59
CA MET A 24 26.26 -10.19 -13.60
C MET A 24 27.35 -10.75 -12.67
N GLU A 25 28.58 -10.23 -12.78
CA GLU A 25 29.69 -10.65 -11.92
C GLU A 25 29.43 -10.33 -10.44
N ARG A 26 28.88 -9.15 -10.15
CA ARG A 26 28.54 -8.70 -8.79
C ARG A 26 27.44 -9.54 -8.15
N VAL A 27 26.38 -9.82 -8.90
CA VAL A 27 25.29 -10.69 -8.46
C VAL A 27 25.80 -12.10 -8.18
N LEU A 28 26.60 -12.67 -9.09
CA LEU A 28 27.19 -13.99 -8.92
C LEU A 28 28.12 -14.05 -7.69
N HIS A 29 28.86 -12.97 -7.43
CA HIS A 29 29.68 -12.84 -6.22
C HIS A 29 28.83 -12.95 -4.96
N TYR A 30 27.74 -12.18 -4.86
CA TYR A 30 26.83 -12.29 -3.71
C TYR A 30 26.16 -13.65 -3.60
N ALA A 31 25.70 -14.23 -4.71
CA ALA A 31 25.09 -15.55 -4.72
C ALA A 31 26.04 -16.63 -4.18
N LYS A 32 27.34 -16.56 -4.54
CA LYS A 32 28.38 -17.44 -3.99
C LYS A 32 28.59 -17.23 -2.50
N GLN A 33 28.76 -15.98 -2.08
CA GLN A 33 29.00 -15.63 -0.67
C GLN A 33 27.87 -16.10 0.24
N GLN A 34 26.64 -16.13 -0.28
CA GLN A 34 25.42 -16.39 0.48
C GLN A 34 24.82 -17.77 0.19
N SER A 35 25.59 -18.64 -0.47
CA SER A 35 25.21 -20.05 -0.73
C SER A 35 23.94 -20.24 -1.56
N TYR A 36 23.66 -19.35 -2.52
CA TYR A 36 22.59 -19.52 -3.53
C TYR A 36 23.01 -20.37 -4.73
N THR A 37 24.31 -20.61 -4.92
CA THR A 37 24.84 -21.38 -6.07
C THR A 37 24.32 -22.82 -6.19
N PRO A 38 23.97 -23.56 -5.12
CA PRO A 38 23.37 -24.90 -5.26
C PRO A 38 21.95 -24.88 -5.83
N TYR A 39 21.26 -23.73 -5.75
CA TYR A 39 19.85 -23.58 -6.11
C TYR A 39 19.64 -22.76 -7.39
N THR A 40 20.72 -22.39 -8.07
CA THR A 40 20.72 -21.52 -9.24
C THR A 40 21.46 -22.16 -10.41
N SER A 41 21.33 -21.58 -11.60
CA SER A 41 22.02 -22.09 -12.79
C SER A 41 23.54 -22.02 -12.62
N THR A 42 24.22 -23.11 -12.96
CA THR A 42 25.69 -23.16 -13.05
C THR A 42 26.21 -22.50 -14.33
N LEU A 43 25.34 -22.21 -15.29
CA LEU A 43 25.69 -21.59 -16.57
C LEU A 43 25.70 -20.07 -16.44
N ILE A 44 26.85 -19.45 -16.74
CA ILE A 44 27.02 -17.99 -16.75
C ILE A 44 25.99 -17.31 -17.67
N CYS A 45 25.65 -17.93 -18.81
CA CYS A 45 24.67 -17.37 -19.75
C CYS A 45 23.28 -17.18 -19.15
N ALA A 46 22.87 -17.99 -18.17
CA ALA A 46 21.59 -17.81 -17.49
C ALA A 46 21.58 -16.55 -16.61
N TRP A 47 22.72 -16.24 -15.96
CA TRP A 47 22.88 -15.02 -15.17
C TRP A 47 22.93 -13.78 -16.07
N GLN A 48 23.60 -13.87 -17.22
CA GLN A 48 23.63 -12.79 -18.22
C GLN A 48 22.23 -12.48 -18.75
N LEU A 49 21.46 -13.52 -19.13
CA LEU A 49 20.08 -13.34 -19.58
C LEU A 49 19.18 -12.73 -18.50
N SER A 50 19.36 -13.12 -17.25
CA SER A 50 18.60 -12.57 -16.12
C SER A 50 18.90 -11.08 -15.90
N VAL A 51 20.19 -10.69 -15.90
CA VAL A 51 20.58 -9.28 -15.75
C VAL A 51 20.12 -8.46 -16.95
N ALA A 52 20.31 -8.95 -18.18
CA ALA A 52 19.88 -8.24 -19.39
C ALA A 52 18.36 -8.04 -19.42
N GLY A 53 17.57 -9.07 -19.05
CA GLY A 53 16.12 -8.94 -18.97
C GLY A 53 15.67 -7.91 -17.94
N LEU A 54 16.28 -7.92 -16.75
CA LEU A 54 15.96 -6.95 -15.70
C LEU A 54 16.38 -5.52 -16.10
N SER A 55 17.59 -5.35 -16.64
CA SER A 55 18.08 -4.05 -17.12
C SER A 55 17.19 -3.49 -18.23
N ALA A 56 16.78 -4.31 -19.20
CA ALA A 56 15.87 -3.90 -20.26
C ALA A 56 14.52 -3.43 -19.71
N ALA A 57 13.91 -4.18 -18.80
CA ALA A 57 12.63 -3.81 -18.19
C ALA A 57 12.72 -2.52 -17.36
N LEU A 58 13.85 -2.30 -16.68
CA LEU A 58 14.13 -1.05 -15.97
C LEU A 58 14.25 0.13 -16.94
N VAL A 59 15.07 0.00 -17.99
CA VAL A 59 15.27 1.05 -19.00
C VAL A 59 13.96 1.43 -19.67
N GLU A 60 13.17 0.44 -20.10
CA GLU A 60 11.89 0.68 -20.76
C GLU A 60 10.91 1.42 -19.84
N THR A 61 10.90 1.09 -18.55
CA THR A 61 10.08 1.81 -17.55
C THR A 61 10.54 3.27 -17.40
N LEU A 62 11.85 3.53 -17.40
CA LEU A 62 12.39 4.89 -17.26
C LEU A 62 12.15 5.74 -18.51
N GLU A 63 12.23 5.14 -19.69
CA GLU A 63 12.03 5.83 -20.98
C GLU A 63 10.55 6.02 -21.31
N GLY A 64 9.67 5.12 -20.87
CA GLY A 64 8.23 5.20 -21.09
C GLY A 64 7.48 6.13 -20.15
N ALA A 65 8.08 6.54 -19.03
CA ALA A 65 7.42 7.36 -18.02
C ALA A 65 7.61 8.87 -18.28
N GLU A 66 6.53 9.66 -18.16
CA GLU A 66 6.62 11.13 -18.15
C GLU A 66 7.46 11.66 -16.98
N ASN A 67 7.55 10.89 -15.90
CA ASN A 67 8.41 11.12 -14.75
C ASN A 67 9.18 9.84 -14.41
N PRO A 68 10.53 9.84 -14.44
CA PRO A 68 11.33 8.64 -14.18
C PRO A 68 11.27 8.20 -12.70
N VAL A 69 10.79 9.05 -11.80
CA VAL A 69 10.58 8.69 -10.40
C VAL A 69 9.17 8.12 -10.23
N ILE A 70 9.12 6.79 -10.07
CA ILE A 70 7.90 6.06 -9.70
C ILE A 70 7.61 6.34 -8.22
N GLU A 71 6.41 6.81 -7.90
CA GLU A 71 5.92 6.87 -6.52
C GLU A 71 4.70 5.95 -6.36
N PHE A 72 4.41 5.57 -5.12
CA PHE A 72 3.36 4.61 -4.81
C PHE A 72 2.16 5.30 -4.18
N THR A 73 1.09 5.49 -4.96
CA THR A 73 -0.18 6.03 -4.48
C THR A 73 -1.25 4.95 -4.33
N ALA A 74 -2.25 5.19 -3.47
CA ALA A 74 -3.28 4.20 -3.14
C ALA A 74 -4.20 3.79 -4.31
N ASN A 75 -4.21 4.57 -5.40
CA ASN A 75 -5.10 4.37 -6.55
C ASN A 75 -4.35 3.99 -7.83
N GLU A 76 -3.03 3.86 -7.79
CA GLU A 76 -2.24 3.59 -8.99
C GLU A 76 -2.43 2.17 -9.49
N ARG A 77 -2.57 2.08 -10.81
CA ARG A 77 -2.56 0.81 -11.53
C ARG A 77 -1.14 0.59 -12.01
N TYR A 78 -0.42 -0.27 -11.30
CA TYR A 78 0.95 -0.66 -11.65
C TYR A 78 1.06 -1.51 -12.92
N ALA A 79 -0.08 -1.83 -13.54
CA ALA A 79 -0.21 -2.70 -14.71
C ALA A 79 0.32 -2.08 -16.03
N ASP A 80 0.66 -0.79 -16.05
CA ASP A 80 1.18 -0.11 -17.25
C ASP A 80 2.72 0.12 -17.19
N ASN A 81 3.45 -0.67 -16.38
CA ASN A 81 4.90 -0.53 -16.20
C ASN A 81 5.63 -1.80 -16.66
N SER A 82 6.59 -1.66 -17.59
CA SER A 82 7.36 -2.78 -18.14
C SER A 82 8.11 -3.58 -17.06
N ILE A 83 8.59 -2.94 -16.01
CA ILE A 83 9.22 -3.63 -14.87
C ILE A 83 8.22 -4.47 -14.06
N ALA A 84 6.96 -4.05 -13.97
CA ALA A 84 5.91 -4.81 -13.29
C ALA A 84 5.48 -6.01 -14.14
N ASP A 85 5.36 -5.85 -15.45
CA ASP A 85 5.08 -6.95 -16.38
C ASP A 85 6.18 -8.01 -16.35
N PHE A 86 7.45 -7.56 -16.39
CA PHE A 86 8.59 -8.46 -16.24
C PHE A 86 8.55 -9.20 -14.89
N ALA A 87 8.19 -8.51 -13.80
CA ALA A 87 8.02 -9.16 -12.49
C ALA A 87 6.93 -10.24 -12.49
N VAL A 88 5.79 -9.97 -13.15
CA VAL A 88 4.68 -10.92 -13.30
C VAL A 88 5.13 -12.17 -14.04
N GLU A 89 5.87 -12.01 -15.13
CA GLU A 89 6.44 -13.14 -15.88
C GLU A 89 7.42 -13.96 -15.05
N GLU A 90 8.34 -13.29 -14.34
CA GLU A 90 9.34 -13.97 -13.52
C GLU A 90 8.69 -14.72 -12.35
N ALA A 91 7.63 -14.17 -11.77
CA ALA A 91 6.82 -14.86 -10.77
C ALA A 91 6.23 -16.16 -11.32
N LEU A 92 5.65 -16.13 -12.52
CA LEU A 92 5.06 -17.31 -13.15
C LEU A 92 6.12 -18.37 -13.46
N LYS A 93 7.19 -17.97 -14.18
CA LYS A 93 8.28 -18.88 -14.58
C LYS A 93 8.93 -19.58 -13.39
N HIS A 94 9.17 -18.86 -12.29
CA HIS A 94 9.85 -19.44 -11.13
C HIS A 94 8.92 -20.24 -10.23
N ARG A 95 7.66 -19.83 -10.09
CA ARG A 95 6.64 -20.62 -9.38
C ARG A 95 6.40 -21.97 -10.07
N GLU A 96 6.30 -21.99 -11.40
CA GLU A 96 6.15 -23.24 -12.18
C GLU A 96 7.34 -24.19 -12.01
N ARG A 97 8.53 -23.65 -11.75
CA ARG A 97 9.75 -24.43 -11.46
C ARG A 97 9.87 -24.88 -10.00
N GLY A 98 8.88 -24.61 -9.17
CA GLY A 98 8.87 -24.99 -7.76
C GLY A 98 9.83 -24.18 -6.88
N VAL A 99 10.28 -23.01 -7.35
CA VAL A 99 11.12 -22.11 -6.54
C VAL A 99 10.31 -21.57 -5.37
N ASN A 100 10.89 -21.55 -4.18
CA ASN A 100 10.27 -20.93 -3.02
C ASN A 100 10.33 -19.40 -3.13
N LEU A 101 9.21 -18.70 -2.84
CA LEU A 101 9.16 -17.23 -2.91
C LEU A 101 10.24 -16.56 -2.05
N GLY A 102 10.48 -17.06 -0.83
CA GLY A 102 11.53 -16.55 0.05
C GLY A 102 12.93 -16.75 -0.54
N MET A 103 13.17 -17.85 -1.25
CA MET A 103 14.44 -18.10 -1.94
C MET A 103 14.63 -17.13 -3.11
N PHE A 104 13.58 -16.91 -3.91
CA PHE A 104 13.61 -15.92 -5.00
C PHE A 104 13.87 -14.51 -4.46
N LEU A 105 13.08 -14.06 -3.49
CA LEU A 105 13.21 -12.72 -2.90
C LEU A 105 14.57 -12.53 -2.23
N GLY A 106 15.08 -13.56 -1.55
CA GLY A 106 16.40 -13.54 -0.93
C GLY A 106 17.51 -13.25 -1.93
N LEU A 107 17.54 -13.97 -3.06
CA LEU A 107 18.49 -13.70 -4.14
C LEU A 107 18.24 -12.33 -4.80
N PHE A 108 16.97 -11.96 -4.97
CA PHE A 108 16.58 -10.69 -5.57
C PHE A 108 17.06 -9.46 -4.76
N LYS A 109 17.21 -9.58 -3.43
CA LYS A 109 17.86 -8.51 -2.63
C LYS A 109 19.32 -8.29 -3.03
N TYR A 110 20.04 -9.31 -3.47
CA TYR A 110 21.40 -9.16 -3.97
C TYR A 110 21.47 -8.60 -5.39
N TYR A 111 20.43 -8.82 -6.21
CA TYR A 111 20.26 -8.06 -7.45
C TYR A 111 20.10 -6.58 -7.11
N ARG A 112 19.17 -6.22 -6.22
CA ARG A 112 19.00 -4.82 -5.78
C ARG A 112 20.31 -4.22 -5.30
N GLN A 113 21.03 -4.91 -4.42
CA GLN A 113 22.32 -4.45 -3.92
C GLN A 113 23.35 -4.25 -5.03
N ALA A 114 23.45 -5.17 -6.00
CA ALA A 114 24.36 -5.02 -7.13
C ALA A 114 24.06 -3.78 -7.97
N TYR A 115 22.79 -3.51 -8.26
CA TYR A 115 22.40 -2.31 -9.02
C TYR A 115 22.71 -1.02 -8.26
N LEU A 116 22.50 -1.00 -6.93
CA LEU A 116 22.88 0.14 -6.10
C LEU A 116 24.41 0.33 -6.04
N ASP A 117 25.17 -0.76 -5.89
CA ASP A 117 26.64 -0.71 -5.94
C ASP A 117 27.15 -0.18 -7.29
N LEU A 118 26.49 -0.52 -8.42
CA LEU A 118 26.84 0.01 -9.74
C LEU A 118 26.67 1.54 -9.77
N VAL A 119 25.54 2.04 -9.27
CA VAL A 119 25.27 3.49 -9.17
C VAL A 119 26.33 4.18 -8.31
N GLU A 120 26.69 3.60 -7.17
CA GLU A 120 27.72 4.14 -6.28
C GLU A 120 29.12 4.18 -6.92
N GLN A 121 29.41 3.25 -7.84
CA GLN A 121 30.69 3.19 -8.57
C GLN A 121 30.76 4.10 -9.79
N GLN A 122 29.66 4.29 -10.51
CA GLN A 122 29.65 4.94 -11.82
C GLN A 122 29.11 6.37 -11.82
N VAL A 123 28.34 6.77 -10.80
CA VAL A 123 27.76 8.12 -10.70
C VAL A 123 28.54 8.95 -9.69
N GLU A 124 28.96 10.16 -10.03
CA GLU A 124 29.69 11.04 -9.10
C GLU A 124 28.88 11.37 -7.84
N PRO A 125 29.51 11.56 -6.65
CA PRO A 125 28.81 11.76 -5.38
C PRO A 125 28.18 13.16 -5.26
N HIS A 126 27.10 13.39 -6.00
CA HIS A 126 26.29 14.61 -5.98
C HIS A 126 24.79 14.29 -6.08
N HIS A 127 23.95 15.30 -6.33
CA HIS A 127 22.49 15.17 -6.41
C HIS A 127 22.05 14.02 -7.35
N ASP A 128 22.72 13.91 -8.50
CA ASP A 128 22.45 12.89 -9.52
C ASP A 128 22.58 11.46 -8.99
N ARG A 129 23.53 11.18 -8.08
CA ARG A 129 23.68 9.85 -7.45
C ARG A 129 22.54 9.54 -6.51
N ALA A 130 22.13 10.51 -5.69
CA ALA A 130 21.02 10.33 -4.75
C ALA A 130 19.71 10.06 -5.50
N GLU A 131 19.49 10.77 -6.61
CA GLU A 131 18.33 10.61 -7.48
C GLU A 131 18.37 9.29 -8.25
N ALA A 132 19.51 8.92 -8.85
CA ALA A 132 19.69 7.61 -9.48
C ALA A 132 19.42 6.46 -8.49
N ARG A 133 19.92 6.58 -7.26
CA ARG A 133 19.67 5.60 -6.19
C ARG A 133 18.18 5.51 -5.86
N HIS A 134 17.50 6.64 -5.74
CA HIS A 134 16.06 6.70 -5.48
C HIS A 134 15.27 6.00 -6.59
N ILE A 135 15.58 6.29 -7.85
CA ILE A 135 14.97 5.66 -9.03
C ILE A 135 15.15 4.14 -8.97
N ILE A 136 16.37 3.64 -8.76
CA ILE A 136 16.63 2.19 -8.65
C ILE A 136 15.83 1.57 -7.51
N HIS A 137 15.78 2.21 -6.33
CA HIS A 137 14.94 1.72 -5.23
C HIS A 137 13.48 1.58 -5.64
N ARG A 138 12.90 2.62 -6.24
CA ARG A 138 11.49 2.62 -6.65
C ARG A 138 11.19 1.54 -7.68
N CYS A 139 12.04 1.34 -8.68
CA CYS A 139 11.82 0.27 -9.65
C CYS A 139 11.89 -1.12 -9.02
N PHE A 140 12.86 -1.35 -8.12
CA PHE A 140 12.97 -2.64 -7.41
C PHE A 140 11.83 -2.88 -6.41
N ASP A 141 11.29 -1.82 -5.81
CA ASP A 141 10.12 -1.90 -4.93
C ASP A 141 8.85 -2.20 -5.76
N LEU A 142 8.69 -1.56 -6.92
CA LEU A 142 7.59 -1.84 -7.86
C LEU A 142 7.63 -3.29 -8.36
N PHE A 143 8.81 -3.76 -8.78
CA PHE A 143 9.01 -5.15 -9.17
C PHE A 143 8.58 -6.10 -8.05
N GLU A 144 9.01 -5.84 -6.80
CA GLU A 144 8.71 -6.71 -5.67
C GLU A 144 7.20 -6.74 -5.35
N ILE A 145 6.52 -5.59 -5.39
CA ILE A 145 5.07 -5.51 -5.22
C ILE A 145 4.35 -6.34 -6.29
N ALA A 146 4.70 -6.14 -7.56
CA ALA A 146 4.09 -6.86 -8.67
C ALA A 146 4.35 -8.38 -8.58
N LEU A 147 5.59 -8.77 -8.30
CA LEU A 147 6.00 -10.16 -8.10
C LEU A 147 5.18 -10.82 -6.98
N VAL A 148 5.17 -10.24 -5.77
CA VAL A 148 4.50 -10.84 -4.61
C VAL A 148 3.00 -10.92 -4.81
N THR A 149 2.40 -9.88 -5.40
CA THR A 149 0.97 -9.87 -5.75
C THR A 149 0.65 -11.01 -6.71
N ARG A 150 1.45 -11.15 -7.78
CA ARG A 150 1.23 -12.21 -8.78
C ARG A 150 1.52 -13.61 -8.24
N TRP A 151 2.54 -13.76 -7.41
CA TRP A 151 2.97 -15.05 -6.88
C TRP A 151 1.90 -15.68 -6.00
N ASN A 152 1.25 -14.86 -5.18
CA ASN A 152 0.17 -15.27 -4.30
C ASN A 152 -1.19 -15.33 -5.01
N ALA A 153 -1.28 -14.79 -6.23
CA ALA A 153 -2.53 -14.81 -6.98
C ALA A 153 -3.04 -16.24 -7.20
N SER A 154 -4.25 -16.48 -6.71
CA SER A 154 -5.10 -17.64 -6.92
C SER A 154 -6.14 -17.34 -8.01
N PRO A 155 -6.66 -18.35 -8.72
CA PRO A 155 -7.77 -18.15 -9.67
C PRO A 155 -9.02 -17.49 -9.04
N LEU A 156 -9.21 -17.60 -7.73
CA LEU A 156 -10.32 -16.97 -6.99
C LEU A 156 -10.13 -15.47 -6.73
N ASP A 157 -8.91 -14.94 -6.91
CA ASP A 157 -8.58 -13.59 -6.46
C ASP A 157 -9.26 -12.51 -7.30
N ALA A 158 -9.65 -12.81 -8.54
CA ALA A 158 -10.46 -11.90 -9.35
C ALA A 158 -11.82 -11.59 -8.70
N VAL A 159 -12.45 -12.59 -8.07
CA VAL A 159 -13.73 -12.42 -7.36
C VAL A 159 -13.53 -11.67 -6.04
N ILE A 160 -12.42 -11.93 -5.35
CA ILE A 160 -12.06 -11.23 -4.11
C ILE A 160 -11.69 -9.77 -4.38
N ASP A 161 -11.03 -9.48 -5.49
CA ASP A 161 -10.69 -8.12 -5.92
C ASP A 161 -11.93 -7.31 -6.28
N GLU A 162 -12.88 -7.90 -7.00
CA GLU A 162 -14.15 -7.26 -7.31
C GLU A 162 -14.94 -6.94 -6.03
N LEU A 163 -15.03 -7.91 -5.10
CA LEU A 163 -15.66 -7.70 -3.80
C LEU A 163 -14.92 -6.65 -2.95
N SER A 164 -13.59 -6.67 -2.96
CA SER A 164 -12.77 -5.69 -2.22
C SER A 164 -12.90 -4.29 -2.80
N LYS A 165 -13.03 -4.17 -4.12
CA LYS A 165 -13.28 -2.90 -4.80
C LYS A 165 -14.65 -2.34 -4.41
N ALA A 166 -15.70 -3.15 -4.47
CA ALA A 166 -17.03 -2.76 -4.02
C ALA A 166 -17.03 -2.34 -2.54
N ASN A 167 -16.34 -3.08 -1.68
CA ASN A 167 -16.20 -2.72 -0.26
C ASN A 167 -15.45 -1.40 -0.05
N ARG A 168 -14.40 -1.10 -0.84
CA ARG A 168 -13.70 0.20 -0.79
C ARG A 168 -14.61 1.34 -1.23
N GLU A 169 -15.40 1.16 -2.29
CA GLU A 169 -16.36 2.15 -2.77
C GLU A 169 -17.41 2.46 -1.70
N ILE A 170 -18.02 1.43 -1.09
CA ILE A 170 -18.97 1.57 0.02
C ILE A 170 -18.32 2.26 1.22
N THR A 171 -17.06 1.92 1.54
CA THR A 171 -16.34 2.53 2.66
C THR A 171 -16.06 4.01 2.40
N ASN A 172 -15.66 4.37 1.18
CA ASN A 172 -15.41 5.76 0.79
C ASN A 172 -16.70 6.58 0.82
N GLU A 173 -17.79 6.02 0.32
CA GLU A 173 -19.12 6.64 0.35
C GLU A 173 -19.61 6.83 1.80
N LYS A 174 -19.45 5.81 2.65
CA LYS A 174 -19.73 5.93 4.09
C LYS A 174 -18.89 7.01 4.75
N ASN A 175 -17.60 7.09 4.45
CA ASN A 175 -16.71 8.12 5.00
C ASN A 175 -17.12 9.51 4.52
N PHE A 176 -17.51 9.65 3.26
CA PHE A 176 -18.03 10.90 2.72
C PHE A 176 -19.29 11.34 3.46
N TYR A 177 -20.30 10.46 3.58
CA TYR A 177 -21.54 10.78 4.30
C TYR A 177 -21.31 11.07 5.78
N LEU A 178 -20.46 10.30 6.45
CA LEU A 178 -20.11 10.54 7.84
C LEU A 178 -19.41 11.90 8.01
N THR A 179 -18.46 12.22 7.13
CA THR A 179 -17.75 13.51 7.17
C THR A 179 -18.72 14.67 6.93
N ALA A 180 -19.63 14.54 5.95
CA ALA A 180 -20.64 15.55 5.68
C ALA A 180 -21.59 15.73 6.86
N TYR A 181 -22.09 14.63 7.44
CA TYR A 181 -22.97 14.62 8.62
C TYR A 181 -22.33 15.28 9.85
N GLU A 182 -21.07 14.94 10.13
CA GLU A 182 -20.29 15.48 11.24
C GLU A 182 -19.85 16.95 11.02
N SER A 183 -19.91 17.44 9.79
CA SER A 183 -19.59 18.82 9.43
C SER A 183 -20.80 19.74 9.33
N LEU A 184 -22.03 19.21 9.50
CA LEU A 184 -23.24 20.04 9.53
C LEU A 184 -23.19 21.00 10.73
N ILE A 185 -23.50 22.26 10.46
CA ILE A 185 -23.58 23.32 11.48
C ILE A 185 -24.81 23.10 12.37
N ASP A 186 -25.90 22.58 11.79
CA ASP A 186 -27.14 22.31 12.51
C ASP A 186 -27.06 20.99 13.29
N PRO A 187 -27.56 20.97 14.54
CA PRO A 187 -27.76 19.74 15.31
C PRO A 187 -28.59 18.71 14.54
N ALA A 188 -28.01 17.54 14.28
CA ALA A 188 -28.67 16.45 13.60
C ALA A 188 -28.67 15.18 14.46
N PHE A 189 -29.82 14.52 14.52
CA PHE A 189 -30.04 13.27 15.24
C PHE A 189 -30.49 12.20 14.25
N LEU A 190 -29.83 11.05 14.26
CA LEU A 190 -30.21 9.88 13.49
C LEU A 190 -30.89 8.90 14.44
N ILE A 191 -32.13 8.53 14.13
CA ILE A 191 -32.96 7.62 14.93
C ILE A 191 -33.40 6.42 14.09
N ASP A 192 -33.67 5.28 14.73
CA ASP A 192 -34.20 4.07 14.08
C ASP A 192 -35.74 4.07 13.99
N GLU A 193 -36.29 3.02 13.39
CA GLU A 193 -37.74 2.83 13.23
C GLU A 193 -38.49 2.74 14.57
N GLU A 194 -37.79 2.40 15.66
CA GLU A 194 -38.31 2.38 17.03
C GLU A 194 -38.01 3.67 17.80
N LEU A 195 -37.66 4.76 17.09
CA LEU A 195 -37.34 6.09 17.65
C LEU A 195 -36.13 6.10 18.61
N ARG A 196 -35.27 5.08 18.54
CA ARG A 196 -34.04 5.05 19.35
C ARG A 196 -32.92 5.77 18.63
N LEU A 197 -32.10 6.49 19.38
CA LEU A 197 -30.97 7.21 18.82
C LEU A 197 -29.89 6.25 18.29
N ILE A 198 -29.63 6.33 16.99
CA ILE A 198 -28.55 5.60 16.30
C ILE A 198 -27.25 6.40 16.39
N ASN A 199 -27.30 7.70 16.08
CA ASN A 199 -26.14 8.58 16.08
C ASN A 199 -26.57 10.05 16.20
N LEU A 200 -25.64 10.93 16.53
CA LEU A 200 -25.85 12.38 16.55
C LEU A 200 -24.54 13.07 16.13
N ASN A 201 -24.63 14.20 15.42
CA ASN A 201 -23.44 14.89 14.92
C ASN A 201 -22.75 15.77 15.99
N GLY A 202 -21.54 16.24 15.71
CA GLY A 202 -20.80 17.13 16.63
C GLY A 202 -21.57 18.38 17.08
N ALA A 203 -22.43 18.96 16.23
CA ALA A 203 -23.28 20.10 16.59
C ALA A 203 -24.36 19.72 17.63
N ALA A 204 -25.02 18.58 17.45
CA ALA A 204 -25.99 18.05 18.41
C ALA A 204 -25.35 17.65 19.74
N MET A 205 -24.14 17.08 19.71
CA MET A 205 -23.38 16.84 20.95
C MET A 205 -23.08 18.13 21.68
N SER A 206 -22.58 19.13 20.95
CA SER A 206 -22.17 20.39 21.55
C SER A 206 -23.39 21.10 22.16
N MET A 207 -24.55 20.99 21.51
CA MET A 207 -25.84 21.45 22.03
C MET A 207 -26.23 20.74 23.33
N LEU A 208 -26.12 19.40 23.38
CA LEU A 208 -26.56 18.61 24.55
C LEU A 208 -25.56 18.67 25.71
N SER A 209 -24.25 18.64 25.44
CA SER A 209 -23.18 18.57 26.46
C SER A 209 -22.67 19.94 26.90
N GLY A 210 -23.07 21.03 26.22
CA GLY A 210 -22.59 22.39 26.49
C GLY A 210 -21.10 22.60 26.22
N THR A 211 -20.42 21.63 25.60
CA THR A 211 -18.96 21.67 25.36
C THR A 211 -18.68 21.42 23.88
N LEU A 212 -17.83 22.25 23.25
CA LEU A 212 -17.41 22.00 21.87
C LEU A 212 -16.65 20.66 21.79
N THR A 213 -17.22 19.70 21.06
CA THR A 213 -16.59 18.41 20.78
C THR A 213 -15.97 18.43 19.38
N ALA A 214 -14.82 17.78 19.20
CA ALA A 214 -14.22 17.68 17.87
C ALA A 214 -15.06 16.78 16.96
N SER A 215 -15.22 17.19 15.70
CA SER A 215 -15.96 16.45 14.66
C SER A 215 -15.48 14.99 14.57
N GLY A 216 -16.41 14.03 14.64
CA GLY A 216 -16.11 12.59 14.56
C GLY A 216 -15.57 11.91 15.85
N GLU A 217 -15.38 12.63 16.96
CA GLU A 217 -14.80 12.07 18.19
C GLU A 217 -15.67 10.95 18.81
N LEU A 218 -17.01 11.06 18.75
CA LEU A 218 -17.89 9.99 19.23
C LEU A 218 -17.93 8.78 18.33
N TYR A 219 -17.92 8.96 17.01
CA TYR A 219 -17.92 7.83 16.08
C TYR A 219 -16.70 6.93 16.34
N TYR A 220 -15.51 7.51 16.54
CA TYR A 220 -14.32 6.74 16.88
C TYR A 220 -14.34 6.20 18.31
N ARG A 221 -14.82 6.96 19.32
CA ARG A 221 -14.97 6.43 20.70
C ARG A 221 -15.93 5.25 20.78
N ALA A 222 -17.09 5.32 20.12
CA ALA A 222 -18.07 4.24 20.05
C ALA A 222 -17.51 3.00 19.32
N ARG A 223 -16.72 3.21 18.26
CA ARG A 223 -16.10 2.12 17.50
C ARG A 223 -14.94 1.45 18.24
N VAL A 224 -14.14 2.22 18.98
CA VAL A 224 -13.11 1.68 19.90
C VAL A 224 -13.78 0.89 21.02
N ALA A 225 -14.86 1.40 21.61
CA ALA A 225 -15.65 0.66 22.60
C ALA A 225 -16.22 -0.65 22.00
N SER A 226 -16.79 -0.61 20.80
CA SER A 226 -17.31 -1.79 20.09
C SER A 226 -16.22 -2.83 19.76
N ASN A 227 -15.02 -2.40 19.39
CA ASN A 227 -13.90 -3.32 19.14
C ASN A 227 -13.34 -3.93 20.43
N LEU A 228 -13.27 -3.16 21.53
CA LEU A 228 -12.93 -3.69 22.85
C LEU A 228 -13.98 -4.70 23.36
N LEU A 229 -15.26 -4.48 23.04
CA LEU A 229 -16.37 -5.38 23.34
C LEU A 229 -16.35 -6.69 22.53
N LYS A 230 -15.69 -6.73 21.36
CA LYS A 230 -15.53 -7.97 20.57
C LYS A 230 -14.40 -8.88 21.07
N HIS A 231 -13.52 -8.38 21.94
CA HIS A 231 -12.37 -9.15 22.48
C HIS A 231 -12.48 -9.38 24.00
N GLY A 232 -13.51 -8.83 24.65
CA GLY A 232 -13.87 -9.11 26.04
C GLY A 232 -15.13 -9.96 26.14
N GLU A 233 -15.15 -10.87 27.10
CA GLU A 233 -16.08 -11.99 27.29
C GLU A 233 -17.59 -11.69 27.15
N SER A 234 -18.29 -12.67 26.58
CA SER A 234 -19.68 -12.75 26.12
C SER A 234 -20.81 -12.45 27.13
N ALA A 235 -20.52 -12.00 28.35
CA ALA A 235 -21.55 -11.77 29.39
C ALA A 235 -21.77 -10.28 29.75
N ALA A 236 -20.85 -9.38 29.40
CA ALA A 236 -20.93 -7.95 29.72
C ALA A 236 -21.53 -7.08 28.58
N GLN A 237 -21.97 -7.72 27.49
CA GLN A 237 -22.39 -7.08 26.24
C GLN A 237 -23.70 -6.27 26.37
N ASN A 238 -24.54 -6.57 27.37
CA ASN A 238 -25.86 -5.95 27.53
C ASN A 238 -25.83 -4.73 28.47
N ASP A 239 -24.95 -4.72 29.48
CA ASP A 239 -24.96 -3.70 30.54
C ASP A 239 -24.31 -2.36 30.14
N ARG A 240 -23.24 -2.38 29.32
CA ARG A 240 -22.48 -1.16 29.00
C ARG A 240 -22.90 -0.42 27.72
N ALA A 241 -23.47 -1.13 26.74
CA ALA A 241 -24.21 -0.47 25.66
C ALA A 241 -25.46 0.23 26.21
N SER A 242 -26.06 -0.34 27.26
CA SER A 242 -27.11 0.30 28.04
C SER A 242 -26.63 1.55 28.78
N GLU A 243 -25.38 1.63 29.25
CA GLU A 243 -24.87 2.84 29.91
C GLU A 243 -24.71 4.02 28.95
N VAL A 244 -24.17 3.82 27.74
CA VAL A 244 -24.04 4.90 26.75
C VAL A 244 -25.42 5.33 26.22
N ASN A 245 -26.32 4.38 25.98
CA ASN A 245 -27.71 4.68 25.63
C ASN A 245 -28.50 5.30 26.79
N ALA A 246 -28.19 4.98 28.05
CA ALA A 246 -28.80 5.62 29.22
C ALA A 246 -28.29 7.04 29.43
N LEU A 247 -27.00 7.29 29.18
CA LEU A 247 -26.39 8.62 29.29
C LEU A 247 -26.87 9.55 28.16
N LEU A 248 -26.96 9.04 26.92
CA LEU A 248 -27.57 9.75 25.81
C LEU A 248 -29.09 9.91 25.99
N GLY A 249 -29.76 8.88 26.52
CA GLY A 249 -31.18 8.88 26.84
C GLY A 249 -31.53 9.90 27.92
N SER A 250 -30.74 10.03 28.99
CA SER A 250 -30.96 11.05 30.02
C SER A 250 -30.71 12.45 29.49
N LEU A 251 -29.64 12.66 28.69
CA LEU A 251 -29.35 13.95 28.06
C LEU A 251 -30.45 14.40 27.07
N ILE A 252 -31.04 13.47 26.32
CA ILE A 252 -32.18 13.76 25.43
C ILE A 252 -33.44 14.04 26.25
N THR A 253 -33.70 13.28 27.32
CA THR A 253 -34.89 13.45 28.16
C THR A 253 -34.88 14.79 28.91
N ASP A 254 -33.70 15.24 29.33
CA ASP A 254 -33.52 16.48 30.09
C ASP A 254 -33.56 17.74 29.21
N HIS A 255 -33.22 17.63 27.91
CA HIS A 255 -33.11 18.78 27.01
C HIS A 255 -34.11 18.81 25.84
N LEU A 256 -34.75 17.69 25.51
CA LEU A 256 -35.75 17.58 24.44
C LEU A 256 -36.98 16.76 24.91
N PRO A 257 -37.74 17.25 25.90
CA PRO A 257 -38.88 16.52 26.48
C PRO A 257 -40.03 16.26 25.50
N ALA A 258 -40.04 16.91 24.32
CA ALA A 258 -41.06 16.77 23.29
C ALA A 258 -40.90 15.52 22.38
N LEU A 259 -39.79 14.79 22.49
CA LEU A 259 -39.57 13.53 21.75
C LEU A 259 -40.18 12.30 22.45
N LYS A 260 -41.07 12.52 23.42
CA LYS A 260 -41.60 11.49 24.32
C LYS A 260 -42.96 10.90 23.91
N ASP A 261 -43.55 11.39 22.82
CA ASP A 261 -44.85 10.93 22.30
C ASP A 261 -44.73 10.34 20.89
#